data_AF-A0A1L3JH00-F1
#
_entry.id   AF-A0A1L3JH00-F1
#
_cell.length_a   1.000
_cell.length_b   1.000
_cell.length_c   1.000
_cell.angle_alpha   90.00
_cell.angle_beta   90.00
_cell.angle_gamma   90.00
#
_symmetry.space_group_name_H-M   'P 1'
#
loop_
_entity.id
_entity.type
_entity.pdbx_description
1 polymer ?
#
loop_
_entity_poly.entity_id
_entity_poly.type
_entity_poly.pdbx_seq_one_letter_code
_entity_poly.pdbx_strand_id
1 'polypeptide(L)' 'MKKVKTLFNILTILCVINLIFWFIRLNYEDLSFHKNLAAYIGIFSMIMMIISFQLMKIGVKNKKDAE' A
#
# COMPACT_ATOMS: atom_id res chain seq x y z
N MET A 1 5.27 -21.33 3.34
CA MET A 1 6.04 -20.08 3.41
C MET A 1 6.41 -19.44 2.06
N LYS A 2 7.03 -20.15 1.10
CA LYS A 2 7.44 -19.55 -0.19
C LYS A 2 6.27 -18.93 -0.97
N LYS A 3 5.15 -19.65 -1.11
CA LYS A 3 3.95 -19.16 -1.84
C LYS A 3 3.32 -17.91 -1.23
N VAL A 4 3.19 -17.86 0.10
CA VAL A 4 2.67 -16.68 0.82
C VAL A 4 3.59 -15.47 0.59
N LYS A 5 4.91 -15.66 0.69
CA LYS A 5 5.89 -14.60 0.46
C LYS A 5 5.84 -14.06 -0.98
N THR A 6 5.67 -14.95 -1.97
CA THR A 6 5.46 -14.57 -3.37
C THR A 6 4.17 -13.78 -3.57
N LEU A 7 3.06 -14.22 -2.96
CA LEU A 7 1.78 -13.52 -3.03
C LEU A 7 1.86 -12.09 -2.48
N PHE A 8 2.46 -11.93 -1.29
CA PHE A 8 2.72 -10.62 -0.69
C PHE A 8 3.58 -9.72 -1.59
N ASN A 9 4.59 -10.30 -2.26
CA ASN A 9 5.45 -9.53 -3.16
C ASN A 9 4.67 -9.03 -4.40
N ILE A 10 3.83 -9.87 -5.00
CA ILE A 10 2.97 -9.50 -6.13
C ILE A 10 1.96 -8.41 -5.72
N LEU A 11 1.29 -8.58 -4.57
CA LEU A 11 0.38 -7.58 -4.01
C LEU A 11 1.08 -6.24 -3.75
N THR A 12 2.32 -6.28 -3.24
CA THR A 12 3.12 -5.07 -3.01
C THR A 12 3.42 -4.36 -4.33
N ILE A 13 3.80 -5.10 -5.39
CA ILE A 13 4.05 -4.52 -6.71
C ILE A 13 2.79 -3.85 -7.27
N LEU A 14 1.63 -4.52 -7.20
CA LEU A 14 0.35 -3.96 -7.64
C LEU A 14 -0.04 -2.71 -6.84
N CYS A 15 0.25 -2.70 -5.54
CA CYS A 15 0.02 -1.56 -4.66
C CYS A 15 0.86 -0.35 -5.07
N VAL A 16 2.15 -0.56 -5.38
CA VAL A 16 3.07 0.50 -5.83
C VAL A 16 2.63 1.06 -7.18
N ILE A 17 2.22 0.20 -8.12
CA ILE A 17 1.71 0.64 -9.43
C ILE A 17 0.46 1.51 -9.27
N ASN A 18 -0.48 1.10 -8.42
CA ASN A 18 -1.68 1.90 -8.13
C ASN A 18 -1.35 3.22 -7.44
N LEU A 19 -0.35 3.23 -6.55
CA LEU A 19 0.11 4.47 -5.91
C LEU A 19 0.60 5.47 -6.96
N ILE A 20 1.45 5.03 -7.90
CA ILE A 20 1.95 5.88 -8.99
C ILE A 20 0.79 6.41 -9.84
N PHE A 21 -0.20 5.56 -10.14
CA PHE A 21 -1.38 5.98 -10.90
C PHE A 21 -2.16 7.10 -10.19
N TRP A 22 -2.33 7.01 -8.87
CA TRP A 22 -2.98 8.06 -8.10
C TRP A 22 -2.19 9.37 -8.09
N PHE A 23 -0.86 9.30 -8.03
CA PHE A 23 -0.01 10.49 -8.15
C PHE A 23 -0.16 11.15 -9.52
N ILE A 24 -0.16 10.39 -10.61
CA ILE A 24 -0.35 10.94 -11.97
C ILE A 24 -1.73 11.61 -12.13
N ARG A 25 -2.75 11.08 -11.46
CA ARG A 25 -4.12 11.61 -11.54
C ARG A 25 -4.35 12.88 -10.71
N LEU A 26 -3.39 13.29 -9.87
CA LEU A 26 -3.50 14.54 -9.13
C LEU A 26 -3.60 15.71 -10.11
N ASN A 27 -4.57 16.59 -9.84
CA ASN A 27 -4.61 17.89 -10.46
C ASN A 27 -3.57 18.79 -9.78
N TYR A 28 -2.42 18.93 -10.42
CA TYR A 28 -1.33 19.77 -9.92
C TYR A 28 -1.58 21.27 -10.08
N GLU A 29 -2.54 21.69 -10.92
CA GLU A 29 -2.94 23.09 -11.05
C GLU A 29 -3.81 23.55 -9.87
N ASP A 30 -4.55 22.62 -9.27
CA ASP A 30 -5.41 22.88 -8.11
C ASP A 30 -5.37 21.68 -7.17
N LEU A 31 -4.49 21.77 -6.17
CA LEU A 31 -4.25 20.75 -5.14
C LEU A 31 -5.34 20.71 -4.05
N SER A 32 -6.43 21.46 -4.21
CA SER A 32 -7.52 21.45 -3.22
C SER A 32 -8.09 20.04 -3.01
N PHE A 33 -8.52 19.80 -1.77
CA PHE A 33 -9.05 18.50 -1.36
C PHE A 33 -10.30 18.11 -2.16
N HIS A 34 -11.13 19.09 -2.54
CA HIS A 34 -12.34 18.82 -3.32
C HIS A 34 -12.05 18.26 -4.72
N LYS A 35 -11.04 18.78 -5.42
CA LYS A 35 -10.70 18.31 -6.77
C LYS A 35 -9.86 17.03 -6.78
N ASN A 36 -9.13 16.78 -5.69
CA ASN A 36 -8.21 15.64 -5.57
C ASN A 36 -8.68 14.58 -4.58
N LEU A 37 -9.93 14.66 -4.09
CA LEU A 37 -10.49 13.78 -3.05
C LEU A 37 -10.17 12.31 -3.34
N ALA A 38 -10.48 11.85 -4.55
CA ALA A 38 -10.27 10.47 -4.97
C ALA A 38 -8.78 10.10 -4.94
N ALA A 39 -7.90 10.99 -5.41
CA ALA A 39 -6.46 10.76 -5.42
C ALA A 39 -5.87 10.70 -4.01
N TYR A 40 -6.28 11.60 -3.12
CA TYR A 40 -5.84 11.59 -1.73
C TYR A 40 -6.35 10.36 -0.97
N ILE A 41 -7.61 9.97 -1.15
CA ILE A 41 -8.14 8.72 -0.55
C ILE A 41 -7.38 7.51 -1.11
N GLY A 42 -7.11 7.49 -2.41
CA GLY A 42 -6.30 6.48 -3.08
C GLY A 42 -4.91 6.34 -2.45
N ILE A 43 -4.15 7.43 -2.39
CA ILE A 43 -2.82 7.48 -1.78
C ILE A 43 -2.87 7.04 -0.31
N PHE A 44 -3.83 7.57 0.46
CA PHE A 44 -4.00 7.24 1.87
C PHE A 44 -4.28 5.76 2.10
N SER A 45 -5.17 5.16 1.31
CA SER A 45 -5.50 3.74 1.39
C SER A 45 -4.28 2.85 1.11
N MET A 46 -3.46 3.22 0.13
CA MET A 46 -2.24 2.48 -0.23
C MET A 46 -1.20 2.55 0.90
N ILE A 47 -1.04 3.73 1.53
CA ILE A 47 -0.16 3.88 2.70
C ILE A 47 -0.61 2.96 3.83
N MET A 48 -1.91 2.97 4.16
CA MET A 48 -2.47 2.08 5.19
C MET A 48 -2.29 0.60 4.87
N MET A 49 -2.44 0.22 3.60
CA MET A 49 -2.23 -1.16 3.17
C MET A 49 -0.76 -1.59 3.31
N ILE A 50 0.19 -0.72 2.96
CA ILE A 50 1.63 -0.97 3.15
C ILE A 50 1.95 -1.18 4.64
N ILE A 51 1.46 -0.29 5.51
CA ILE A 51 1.66 -0.41 6.96
C ILE A 51 1.07 -1.72 7.48
N SER A 52 -0.15 -2.05 7.05
CA SER A 52 -0.83 -3.30 7.44
C SER A 52 -0.02 -4.54 7.05
N PHE A 53 0.54 -4.55 5.83
CA PHE A 53 1.41 -5.65 5.38
C PHE A 53 2.72 -5.74 6.16
N GLN A 54 3.32 -4.61 6.53
CA GLN A 54 4.52 -4.61 7.38
C GLN A 54 4.21 -5.17 8.77
N LEU A 55 3.11 -4.75 9.39
CA LEU A 55 2.67 -5.26 10.70
C LEU A 55 2.37 -6.75 10.66
N MET A 56 1.66 -7.23 9.62
CA MET A 56 1.44 -8.67 9.42
C MET A 56 2.75 -9.44 9.28
N LYS A 57 3.71 -8.92 8.52
CA LYS A 57 5.03 -9.54 8.36
C LYS A 57 5.80 -9.63 9.69
N ILE A 58 5.74 -8.58 10.52
CA ILE A 58 6.36 -8.57 11.86
C ILE A 58 5.67 -9.58 12.77
N GLY A 59 4.33 -9.58 12.81
CA GLY A 59 3.56 -10.52 13.63
C GLY A 59 3.81 -11.98 13.26
N VAL A 60 3.89 -12.30 11.96
CA VAL A 60 4.23 -13.65 11.47
C VAL A 60 5.67 -14.03 11.80
N LYS A 61 6.61 -13.08 11.80
CA LYS A 61 8.01 -13.34 12.18
C LYS A 61 8.12 -13.67 13.67
N ASN A 62 7.56 -12.83 14.54
CA ASN A 62 7.66 -13.01 15.99
C ASN A 62 7.00 -14.30 16.47
N LYS A 63 5.93 -14.74 15.81
CA LYS A 63 5.26 -16.02 16.12
C LYS A 63 6.13 -17.25 15.80
N LYS A 64 7.07 -17.09 14.87
CA LYS A 64 7.94 -18.14 14.37
C LYS A 64 9.27 -18.24 15.11
N ASP A 65 9.63 -17.19 15.84
CA ASP A 65 10.80 -17.13 16.73
C ASP A 65 10.44 -17.61 18.16
N ALA A 66 9.15 -17.86 18.43
CA ALA A 66 8.60 -18.35 19.71
C ALA A 66 8.24 -19.85 19.72
N GLU A 67 8.36 -20.53 18.57
CA GLU A 67 8.23 -22.00 18.40
C GLU A 67 9.62 -22.63 18.24
#